data_AF-A0A0Q7CAE8-F1
#
_entry.id   AF-A0A0Q7CAE8-F1
#
_cell.length_a   1.000
_cell.length_b   1.000
_cell.length_c   1.000
_cell.angle_alpha   90.00
_cell.angle_beta   90.00
_cell.angle_gamma   90.00
#
_symmetry.space_group_name_H-M   'P 1'
#
loop_
_entity.id
_entity.type
_entity.pdbx_description
1 polymer ?
#
loop_
_entity_poly.entity_id
_entity_poly.type
_entity_poly.pdbx_seq_one_letter_code
_entity_poly.pdbx_strand_id
1 'polypeptide(L)'
;MQNQIFDSLVARLGEHFGTGRPLDSGTGVQFRSARRGKLTVYHANLATGNQAEVAFEPVSMARRLSMSEGEIRALVAEFRARTGRDVWPDPQFNWPRVGFVDAAHVEAIVTVIENNLGAA
;
A
#
# COMPACT_ATOMS: atom_id res chain seq x y z
N MET A 1 2.58 9.79 -19.64
CA MET A 1 1.15 9.63 -19.29
C MET A 1 1.07 9.68 -17.79
N GLN A 2 0.31 10.61 -17.21
CA GLN A 2 0.21 10.78 -15.77
C GLN A 2 -0.73 9.73 -15.20
N ASN A 3 -0.27 8.92 -14.25
CA ASN A 3 -1.07 7.87 -13.62
C ASN A 3 -1.74 8.44 -12.37
N GLN A 4 -2.96 8.93 -12.53
CA GLN A 4 -3.69 9.62 -11.46
C GLN A 4 -3.94 8.73 -10.23
N ILE A 5 -4.13 7.42 -10.41
CA ILE A 5 -4.35 6.49 -9.31
C ILE A 5 -3.07 6.32 -8.49
N PHE A 6 -1.94 6.14 -9.17
CA PHE A 6 -0.63 6.09 -8.52
C PHE A 6 -0.33 7.40 -7.78
N ASP A 7 -0.48 8.54 -8.45
CA ASP A 7 -0.16 9.86 -7.88
C ASP A 7 -1.04 10.15 -6.65
N SER A 8 -2.35 9.88 -6.73
CA SER A 8 -3.29 10.03 -5.62
C SER A 8 -2.92 9.15 -4.43
N LEU A 9 -2.60 7.87 -4.70
CA LEU A 9 -2.25 6.92 -3.67
C LEU A 9 -0.94 7.29 -2.96
N VAL A 10 0.08 7.75 -3.71
CA VAL A 10 1.33 8.24 -3.12
C VAL A 10 1.09 9.49 -2.27
N ALA A 11 0.27 10.43 -2.74
CA ALA A 11 -0.04 11.65 -2.00
C ALA A 11 -0.74 11.33 -0.67
N ARG A 12 -1.84 10.56 -0.70
CA ARG A 12 -2.62 10.19 0.49
C ARG A 12 -1.82 9.35 1.48
N LEU A 13 -1.02 8.39 1.01
CA LEU A 13 -0.14 7.63 1.90
C LEU A 13 0.99 8.51 2.47
N GLY A 14 1.45 9.52 1.73
CA GLY A 14 2.49 10.45 2.20
C GLY A 14 2.09 11.26 3.43
N GLU A 15 0.81 11.58 3.58
CA GLU A 15 0.25 12.26 4.75
C GLU A 15 0.47 11.46 6.04
N HIS A 16 0.46 10.12 5.96
CA HIS A 16 0.52 9.22 7.11
C HIS A 16 1.88 8.56 7.32
N PHE A 17 2.55 8.19 6.22
CA PHE A 17 3.80 7.41 6.22
C PHE A 17 5.05 8.28 6.02
N GLY A 18 4.88 9.57 5.70
CA GLY A 18 5.95 10.54 5.45
C GLY A 18 6.39 10.58 3.98
N THR A 19 7.55 11.17 3.70
CA THR A 19 8.00 11.33 2.31
C THR A 19 8.43 10.00 1.68
N GLY A 20 7.74 9.59 0.62
CA GLY A 20 8.13 8.47 -0.23
C GLY A 20 9.37 8.80 -1.08
N ARG A 21 10.20 7.79 -1.36
CA ARG A 21 11.34 7.91 -2.26
C ARG A 21 11.15 7.02 -3.50
N PRO A 22 11.41 7.52 -4.71
CA PRO A 22 11.40 6.69 -5.91
C PRO A 22 12.30 5.46 -5.75
N LEU A 23 11.89 4.34 -6.33
CA LEU A 23 12.75 3.16 -6.49
C LEU A 23 13.79 3.41 -7.59
N ASP A 24 14.99 2.86 -7.43
CA ASP A 24 16.06 2.98 -8.44
C ASP A 24 15.67 2.34 -9.78
N SER A 25 14.77 1.34 -9.75
CA SER A 25 14.17 0.71 -10.94
C SER A 25 13.20 1.62 -11.71
N GLY A 26 12.77 2.74 -11.11
CA GLY A 26 11.74 3.61 -11.69
C GLY A 26 10.34 3.00 -11.72
N THR A 27 10.07 1.93 -10.96
CA THR A 27 8.80 1.20 -11.00
C THR A 27 7.79 1.61 -9.92
N GLY A 28 8.17 2.55 -9.05
CA GLY A 28 7.36 2.90 -7.88
C GLY A 28 8.05 3.83 -6.88
N VAL A 29 7.40 4.00 -5.74
CA VAL A 29 7.82 4.84 -4.61
C VAL A 29 7.75 4.02 -3.32
N GLN A 30 8.81 4.09 -2.50
CA GLN A 30 8.92 3.40 -1.23
C GLN A 30 8.91 4.36 -0.05
N PHE A 31 8.09 4.04 0.95
CA PHE A 31 8.09 4.67 2.27
C PHE A 31 8.91 3.76 3.20
N ARG A 32 10.03 4.27 3.72
CA ARG A 32 11.06 3.43 4.39
C ARG A 32 11.04 3.52 5.92
N SER A 33 10.18 4.33 6.50
CA SER A 33 10.18 4.60 7.94
C SER A 33 9.67 3.39 8.73
N ALA A 34 10.57 2.70 9.43
CA ALA A 34 10.18 1.58 10.30
C ALA A 34 9.22 2.03 11.43
N ARG A 35 9.32 3.28 11.89
CA ARG A 35 8.42 3.86 12.90
C ARG A 35 7.05 4.20 12.32
N ARG A 36 7.00 4.71 11.08
CA ARG A 36 5.74 5.12 10.44
C ARG A 36 5.06 3.99 9.66
N GLY A 37 5.70 2.84 9.50
CA GLY A 37 5.27 1.75 8.62
C GLY A 37 6.00 1.82 7.28
N LYS A 38 6.48 0.68 6.80
CA LYS A 38 7.11 0.54 5.49
C LYS A 38 6.12 -0.02 4.49
N LEU A 39 6.07 0.61 3.33
CA LEU A 39 5.28 0.15 2.20
C LEU A 39 5.90 0.63 0.89
N THR A 40 5.56 -0.04 -0.21
CA THR A 40 5.99 0.34 -1.55
C THR A 40 4.78 0.42 -2.46
N VAL A 41 4.63 1.54 -3.17
CA VAL A 41 3.60 1.76 -4.19
C VAL A 41 4.23 1.57 -5.56
N TYR A 42 3.66 0.71 -6.39
CA TYR A 42 4.11 0.41 -7.75
C TYR A 42 3.15 0.99 -8.79
N HIS A 43 3.70 1.47 -9.90
CA HIS A 43 2.93 1.85 -11.10
C HIS A 43 3.36 1.08 -12.35
N ALA A 44 4.31 0.16 -12.22
CA ALA A 44 4.83 -0.68 -13.29
C ALA A 44 5.06 -2.10 -12.76
N ASN A 45 5.11 -3.08 -13.68
CA ASN A 45 5.16 -4.51 -13.36
C ASN A 45 3.99 -4.91 -12.44
N LEU A 46 2.78 -4.54 -12.85
CA LEU A 46 1.53 -4.79 -12.13
C LEU A 46 0.80 -5.96 -12.76
N ALA A 47 -0.03 -6.66 -11.97
CA ALA A 47 -1.01 -7.57 -12.50
C ALA A 47 -1.96 -6.87 -13.48
N THR A 48 -2.42 -7.62 -14.49
CA THR A 48 -3.18 -7.07 -15.62
C THR A 48 -4.40 -6.26 -15.16
N GLY A 49 -4.53 -5.06 -15.72
CA GLY A 49 -5.64 -4.14 -15.47
C GLY A 49 -5.50 -3.26 -14.22
N ASN A 50 -4.49 -3.49 -13.37
CA ASN A 50 -4.20 -2.57 -12.26
C ASN A 50 -3.54 -1.29 -12.78
N GLN A 51 -3.90 -0.17 -12.17
CA GLN A 51 -3.23 1.12 -12.33
C GLN A 51 -2.15 1.33 -11.27
N ALA A 52 -2.30 0.74 -10.07
CA ALA A 52 -1.27 0.74 -9.04
C ALA A 52 -1.35 -0.51 -8.16
N GLU A 53 -0.26 -0.84 -7.47
CA GLU A 53 -0.23 -1.84 -6.41
C GLU A 53 0.52 -1.33 -5.18
N VAL A 54 0.12 -1.76 -3.98
CA VAL A 54 0.82 -1.42 -2.73
C VAL A 54 1.25 -2.69 -2.03
N ALA A 55 2.55 -2.83 -1.77
CA ALA A 55 3.11 -3.86 -0.91
C ALA A 55 3.29 -3.32 0.51
N PHE A 56 2.81 -4.05 1.52
CA PHE A 56 2.90 -3.67 2.93
C PHE A 56 3.93 -4.54 3.64
N GLU A 57 4.88 -3.93 4.34
CA GLU A 57 5.82 -4.68 5.18
C GLU A 57 5.14 -5.03 6.53
N PRO A 58 4.86 -6.31 6.83
CA PRO A 58 3.98 -6.65 7.93
C PRO A 58 4.46 -6.19 9.31
N VAL A 59 5.77 -6.24 9.59
CA VAL A 59 6.32 -6.00 10.94
C VAL A 59 6.22 -4.53 11.32
N SER A 60 6.63 -3.62 10.44
CA SER A 60 6.54 -2.18 10.70
C SER A 60 5.11 -1.67 10.64
N MET A 61 4.26 -2.25 9.80
CA MET A 61 2.82 -1.93 9.78
C MET A 61 2.15 -2.35 11.09
N ALA A 62 2.45 -3.56 11.59
CA ALA A 62 1.98 -4.08 12.87
C ALA A 62 2.33 -3.10 14.01
N ARG A 63 3.60 -2.68 14.08
CA ARG A 63 4.04 -1.68 15.06
C ARG A 63 3.35 -0.33 14.90
N ARG A 64 3.12 0.13 13.66
CA ARG A 64 2.52 1.44 13.40
C ARG A 64 1.05 1.50 13.82
N LEU A 65 0.33 0.41 13.58
CA LEU A 65 -1.11 0.30 13.82
C LEU A 65 -1.43 -0.37 15.16
N SER A 66 -0.43 -0.64 15.99
CA SER A 66 -0.58 -1.37 17.27
C SER A 66 -1.30 -2.72 17.11
N MET A 67 -1.03 -3.40 15.99
CA MET A 67 -1.58 -4.70 15.62
C MET A 67 -0.50 -5.78 15.69
N SER A 68 -0.92 -7.04 15.74
CA SER A 68 -0.07 -8.20 15.45
C SER A 68 0.18 -8.35 13.95
N GLU A 69 1.21 -9.10 13.57
CA GLU A 69 1.46 -9.41 12.15
C GLU A 69 0.31 -10.19 11.51
N GLY A 70 -0.38 -11.05 12.29
CA GLY A 70 -1.54 -11.80 11.84
C GLY A 70 -2.71 -10.87 11.49
N GLU A 71 -2.97 -9.86 12.33
CA GLU A 71 -3.98 -8.84 12.08
C GLU A 71 -3.65 -7.99 10.85
N ILE A 72 -2.38 -7.63 10.63
CA ILE A 72 -1.98 -6.94 9.40
C ILE A 72 -2.22 -7.81 8.16
N ARG A 73 -1.92 -9.10 8.23
CA ARG A 73 -2.21 -10.01 7.10
C ARG A 73 -3.69 -10.13 6.83
N ALA A 74 -4.52 -10.19 7.87
CA ALA A 74 -5.98 -10.18 7.76
C ALA A 74 -6.49 -8.86 7.16
N LEU A 75 -5.96 -7.72 7.61
CA LEU A 75 -6.28 -6.40 7.08
C LEU A 75 -5.94 -6.28 5.58
N VAL A 76 -4.76 -6.77 5.17
CA VAL A 76 -4.38 -6.76 3.75
C VAL A 76 -5.26 -7.73 2.93
N ALA A 77 -5.70 -8.85 3.52
CA ALA A 77 -6.67 -9.74 2.88
C ALA A 77 -8.04 -9.05 2.71
N GLU A 78 -8.49 -8.28 3.70
CA GLU A 78 -9.69 -7.45 3.60
C GLU A 78 -9.53 -6.40 2.49
N PHE A 79 -8.38 -5.75 2.39
CA PHE A 79 -8.10 -4.79 1.31
C PHE A 79 -8.22 -5.43 -0.07
N ARG A 80 -7.65 -6.64 -0.25
CA ARG A 80 -7.79 -7.41 -1.48
C ARG A 80 -9.24 -7.76 -1.79
N ALA A 81 -10.03 -8.14 -0.77
CA ALA A 81 -11.45 -8.44 -0.96
C ALA A 81 -12.24 -7.19 -1.37
N ARG A 82 -11.91 -6.02 -0.81
CA ARG A 82 -12.55 -4.74 -1.15
C ARG A 82 -12.26 -4.28 -2.56
N THR A 83 -11.02 -4.46 -3.05
CA THR A 83 -10.66 -4.04 -4.41
C THR A 83 -10.94 -5.12 -5.46
N GLY A 84 -11.03 -6.39 -5.06
CA GLY A 84 -11.22 -7.52 -5.97
C GLY A 84 -10.13 -7.65 -7.03
N ARG A 85 -8.93 -7.11 -6.76
CA ARG A 85 -7.84 -7.02 -7.75
C ARG A 85 -6.81 -8.10 -7.52
N ASP A 86 -6.45 -8.77 -8.61
CA ASP A 86 -5.25 -9.60 -8.67
C ASP A 86 -4.01 -8.75 -8.44
N VAL A 87 -2.96 -9.36 -7.92
CA VAL A 87 -1.67 -8.72 -7.68
C VAL A 87 -0.55 -9.69 -7.99
N TRP A 88 0.63 -9.16 -8.31
CA TRP A 88 1.84 -9.98 -8.29
C TRP A 88 2.50 -9.93 -6.92
N PRO A 89 3.02 -11.07 -6.41
CA PRO A 89 3.75 -11.05 -5.15
C PRO A 89 4.97 -10.15 -5.26
N ASP A 90 5.39 -9.58 -4.13
CA ASP A 90 6.64 -8.82 -4.13
C ASP A 90 7.84 -9.75 -4.44
N PRO A 91 8.59 -9.51 -5.53
CA PRO A 91 9.59 -10.46 -5.99
C PRO A 91 10.81 -10.53 -5.06
N GLN A 92 11.04 -9.52 -4.24
CA GLN A 92 12.20 -9.44 -3.36
C GLN A 92 11.89 -9.90 -1.93
N PHE A 93 10.75 -9.49 -1.40
CA PHE A 93 10.42 -9.64 0.01
C PHE A 93 9.16 -10.47 0.28
N ASN A 94 8.41 -10.84 -0.77
CA ASN A 94 7.11 -11.52 -0.67
C ASN A 94 6.13 -10.83 0.30
N TRP A 95 6.18 -9.49 0.35
CA TRP A 95 5.25 -8.68 1.10
C TRP A 95 3.83 -8.77 0.51
N PRO A 96 2.78 -8.79 1.35
CA PRO A 96 1.41 -8.83 0.87
C PRO A 96 1.07 -7.55 0.11
N ARG A 97 0.48 -7.71 -1.07
CA ARG A 97 0.14 -6.63 -2.00
C ARG A 97 -1.36 -6.41 -2.20
N VAL A 98 -1.77 -5.19 -2.53
CA VAL A 98 -3.16 -4.82 -2.90
C VAL A 98 -3.14 -4.07 -4.23
N GLY A 99 -4.06 -4.39 -5.15
CA GLY A 99 -4.19 -3.73 -6.45
C GLY A 99 -5.29 -2.68 -6.50
N PHE A 100 -5.10 -1.66 -7.34
CA PHE A 100 -5.98 -0.49 -7.49
C PHE A 100 -6.24 -0.22 -8.98
N VAL A 101 -7.47 0.14 -9.34
CA VAL A 101 -7.85 0.48 -10.72
C VAL A 101 -8.46 1.88 -10.83
N ASP A 102 -9.11 2.36 -9.77
CA ASP A 102 -9.79 3.64 -9.73
C ASP A 102 -9.63 4.36 -8.38
N ALA A 103 -10.19 5.56 -8.28
CA ALA A 103 -10.13 6.38 -7.08
C ALA A 103 -10.97 5.81 -5.93
N ALA A 104 -12.05 5.07 -6.21
CA ALA A 104 -12.88 4.47 -5.17
C ALA A 104 -12.08 3.42 -4.37
N HIS A 105 -11.21 2.66 -5.05
CA HIS A 105 -10.29 1.75 -4.36
C HIS A 105 -9.31 2.50 -3.45
N VAL A 106 -8.77 3.63 -3.91
CA VAL A 106 -7.84 4.45 -3.11
C VAL A 106 -8.54 4.93 -1.83
N GLU A 107 -9.70 5.57 -1.97
CA GLU A 107 -10.45 6.08 -0.81
C GLU A 107 -10.86 4.96 0.16
N ALA A 108 -11.32 3.82 -0.35
CA ALA A 108 -11.73 2.70 0.48
C ALA A 108 -10.59 2.18 1.37
N ILE A 109 -9.38 2.06 0.84
CA ILE A 109 -8.23 1.56 1.61
C ILE A 109 -7.67 2.62 2.54
N VAL A 110 -7.52 3.85 2.05
CA VAL A 110 -6.98 4.96 2.86
C VAL A 110 -7.87 5.24 4.08
N THR A 111 -9.20 5.23 3.90
CA THR A 111 -10.15 5.40 5.01
C THR A 111 -9.97 4.34 6.09
N VAL A 112 -9.76 3.07 5.71
CA VAL A 112 -9.55 2.01 6.69
C VAL A 112 -8.21 2.20 7.42
N ILE A 113 -7.15 2.58 6.70
CA ILE A 113 -5.85 2.89 7.32
C ILE A 113 -6.02 4.05 8.33
N GLU A 114 -6.68 5.14 7.94
CA GLU A 114 -6.94 6.31 8.78
C GLU A 114 -7.71 5.95 10.05
N ASN A 115 -8.76 5.13 9.93
CA ASN A 115 -9.53 4.65 11.08
C ASN A 115 -8.65 3.86 12.07
N ASN A 116 -7.72 3.04 11.57
CA ASN A 116 -6.80 2.28 12.43
C ASN A 116 -5.66 3.14 13.00
N LEU A 117 -5.32 4.26 12.35
CA LEU A 117 -4.32 5.21 12.85
C LEU A 117 -4.89 6.14 13.94
N GLY A 118 -6.18 6.47 13.87
CA GLY A 118 -6.89 7.34 14.81
C GLY A 118 -7.57 6.62 15.98
N ALA A 119 -7.64 5.29 15.95
CA ALA A 119 -8.19 4.46 17.03
C ALA A 119 -7.20 4.19 18.20
N ALA A 120 -6.07 4.91 18.25
CA ALA A 120 -5.00 4.73 19.23
C ALA A 120 -4.95 5.86 20.27
#